data_AF-A0A7V9K3K1-F1
#
_entry.id   AF-A0A7V9K3K1-F1
#
_cell.length_a   1.000
_cell.length_b   1.000
_cell.length_c   1.000
_cell.angle_alpha   90.00
_cell.angle_beta   90.00
_cell.angle_gamma   90.00
#
_symmetry.space_group_name_H-M   'P 1'
#
loop_
_entity.id
_entity.type
_entity.pdbx_description
1 polymer ?
#
loop_
_entity_poly.entity_id
_entity_poly.type
_entity_poly.pdbx_seq_one_letter_code
_entity_poly.pdbx_strand_id
1 'polypeptide(L)'
;MARGYLLTVRAAGRTVQRERFDTLEGALDALQARGLGFAEAPSTGTVSAPLMRDFDPVQQVRARLELKGPGRVRAGVDVRGDGSAEAYTGRVRRRLVQLAPGESAWSGLRRVLDP
;
A
#
# COMPACT_ATOMS: atom_id res chain seq x y z
N MET A 1 20.76 8.62 8.67
CA MET A 1 20.18 7.27 8.43
C MET A 1 18.88 7.18 9.21
N ALA A 2 17.78 6.70 8.63
CA ALA A 2 16.57 6.44 9.43
C ALA A 2 16.91 5.31 10.42
N ARG A 3 16.67 5.51 11.73
CA ARG A 3 16.92 4.49 12.76
C ARG A 3 15.91 3.33 12.73
N GLY A 4 14.89 3.41 11.87
CA GLY A 4 13.84 2.41 11.72
C GLY A 4 13.03 2.66 10.46
N TYR A 5 11.96 1.90 10.31
CA TYR A 5 11.02 1.93 9.20
C TYR A 5 9.87 2.88 9.52
N LEU A 6 9.35 3.53 8.49
CA LEU A 6 8.23 4.47 8.55
C LEU A 6 7.17 4.00 7.59
N LEU A 7 6.03 3.60 8.13
CA LEU A 7 4.82 3.32 7.39
C LEU A 7 4.00 4.61 7.31
N THR A 8 3.63 5.01 6.10
CA THR A 8 2.70 6.11 5.85
C THR A 8 1.46 5.55 5.17
N VAL A 9 0.29 5.79 5.73
CA VAL A 9 -0.98 5.37 5.13
C VAL A 9 -1.77 6.61 4.72
N ARG A 10 -2.17 6.62 3.44
CA ARG A 10 -2.99 7.66 2.83
C ARG A 10 -4.25 7.00 2.28
N ALA A 11 -5.41 7.39 2.77
CA ALA A 11 -6.68 6.92 2.25
C ALA A 11 -7.60 8.12 2.01
N ALA A 12 -8.43 8.05 0.97
CA ALA A 12 -9.38 9.11 0.67
C ALA A 12 -10.32 9.36 1.88
N GLY A 13 -10.57 10.63 2.19
CA GLY A 13 -11.43 11.01 3.32
C GLY A 13 -10.88 10.69 4.72
N ARG A 14 -9.60 10.31 4.86
CA ARG A 14 -8.96 10.05 6.16
C ARG A 14 -7.68 10.87 6.33
N THR A 15 -7.41 11.26 7.58
CA THR A 15 -6.13 11.89 7.95
C THR A 15 -4.98 10.92 7.67
N VAL A 16 -3.87 11.45 7.13
CA VAL A 16 -2.65 10.68 6.87
C VAL A 16 -2.12 10.11 8.18
N GLN A 17 -1.97 8.78 8.22
CA GLN A 17 -1.42 8.06 9.38
C GLN A 17 0.06 7.79 9.14
N ARG A 18 0.88 7.94 10.18
CA ARG A 18 2.33 7.69 10.13
C ARG A 18 2.74 6.93 11.38
N GLU A 19 3.41 5.81 11.21
CA GLU A 19 3.91 5.00 12.32
C GLU A 19 5.33 4.53 12.04
N ARG A 20 6.14 4.48 13.10
CA ARG A 20 7.52 4.01 13.04
C ARG A 20 7.64 2.62 13.65
N PHE A 21 8.52 1.84 13.05
CA PHE A 21 8.85 0.48 13.48
C PHE A 21 10.37 0.32 13.52
N ASP A 22 10.86 -0.46 14.47
CA ASP A 22 12.30 -0.71 14.59
C ASP A 22 12.77 -1.79 13.61
N THR A 23 11.89 -2.74 13.28
CA THR A 23 12.18 -3.88 12.39
C THR A 23 11.44 -3.78 11.06
N LEU A 24 12.00 -4.40 10.01
CA LEU A 24 11.36 -4.51 8.71
C LEU A 24 10.10 -5.37 8.81
N GLU A 25 10.22 -6.52 9.46
CA GLU A 25 9.14 -7.46 9.72
C GLU A 25 7.93 -6.79 10.36
N GLY A 26 8.11 -6.09 11.50
CA GLY A 26 6.99 -5.43 12.17
C GLY A 26 6.34 -4.35 11.30
N ALA A 27 7.13 -3.68 10.46
CA ALA A 27 6.59 -2.71 9.51
C ALA A 27 5.80 -3.37 8.37
N LEU A 28 6.22 -4.54 7.90
CA LEU A 28 5.53 -5.32 6.86
C LEU A 28 4.23 -5.93 7.40
N ASP A 29 4.25 -6.46 8.62
CA ASP A 29 3.06 -6.99 9.28
C ASP A 29 2.00 -5.89 9.46
N ALA A 30 2.41 -4.72 9.95
CA ALA A 30 1.51 -3.57 10.10
C ALA A 30 1.01 -3.02 8.75
N LEU A 31 1.85 -3.06 7.71
CA LEU A 31 1.45 -2.70 6.35
C LEU A 31 0.37 -3.66 5.84
N GLN A 32 0.58 -4.97 5.97
CA GLN A 32 -0.37 -5.99 5.53
C GLN A 32 -1.69 -5.89 6.29
N ALA A 33 -1.65 -5.84 7.63
CA ALA A 33 -2.86 -5.77 8.45
C ALA A 33 -3.73 -4.55 8.11
N ARG A 34 -3.10 -3.37 7.94
CA ARG A 34 -3.82 -2.17 7.52
C ARG A 34 -4.36 -2.26 6.11
N GLY A 35 -3.57 -2.82 5.19
CA GLY A 35 -3.97 -3.02 3.81
C GLY A 35 -5.19 -3.93 3.68
N LEU A 36 -5.19 -5.06 4.38
CA LEU A 36 -6.34 -5.97 4.48
C LEU A 36 -7.57 -5.27 5.06
N GLY A 37 -7.40 -4.44 6.10
CA GLY A 37 -8.50 -3.63 6.63
C GLY A 37 -9.12 -2.67 5.61
N PHE A 38 -8.37 -2.17 4.61
CA PHE A 38 -8.94 -1.39 3.51
C PHE A 38 -9.56 -2.25 2.40
N ALA A 39 -9.04 -3.46 2.19
CA ALA A 39 -9.55 -4.39 1.19
C ALA A 39 -10.88 -5.02 1.61
N GLU A 40 -11.04 -5.33 2.90
CA GLU A 40 -12.23 -5.97 3.46
C GLU A 40 -13.33 -4.96 3.82
N ALA A 41 -12.98 -3.69 4.05
CA ALA A 41 -13.97 -2.68 4.37
C ALA A 41 -14.95 -2.51 3.20
N PRO A 42 -16.27 -2.37 3.43
CA PRO A 42 -17.22 -2.08 2.36
C PRO A 42 -16.82 -0.79 1.65
N SER A 43 -16.88 -0.77 0.31
CA SER A 43 -16.63 0.42 -0.49
C SER A 43 -17.63 1.51 -0.06
N THR A 44 -17.16 2.54 0.65
CA THR A 44 -17.97 3.74 0.88
C THR A 44 -18.22 4.33 -0.50
N GLY A 45 -19.48 4.37 -0.92
CA GLY A 45 -19.94 4.45 -2.29
C GLY A 45 -19.22 5.47 -3.19
N THR A 46 -19.33 5.21 -4.49
CA THR A 46 -18.97 6.09 -5.60
C THR A 46 -18.96 7.56 -5.19
N VAL A 47 -17.77 8.14 -5.10
CA VAL A 47 -17.64 9.59 -4.99
C VAL A 47 -18.02 10.16 -6.35
N SER A 48 -19.32 10.38 -6.57
CA SER A 48 -19.81 11.17 -7.69
C SER A 48 -19.37 12.61 -7.44
N ALA A 49 -18.17 12.96 -7.89
CA ALA A 49 -17.82 14.35 -8.11
C ALA A 49 -18.60 14.80 -9.36
N PRO A 50 -19.59 15.72 -9.25
CA PRO A 50 -20.49 16.06 -10.35
C PRO A 50 -19.81 16.75 -11.56
N LEU A 51 -18.47 16.79 -11.60
CA LEU A 51 -17.68 17.41 -12.66
C LEU A 51 -16.44 16.60 -13.11
N MET A 52 -16.21 15.40 -12.57
CA MET A 52 -15.05 14.58 -12.96
C MET A 52 -15.50 13.22 -13.48
N ARG A 53 -15.15 12.98 -14.76
CA ARG A 53 -15.12 11.72 -15.51
C ARG A 53 -15.25 10.47 -14.62
N ASP A 54 -16.25 9.64 -14.88
CA ASP A 54 -16.44 8.36 -14.20
C ASP A 54 -15.14 7.54 -14.26
N PHE A 55 -14.42 7.47 -13.14
CA PHE A 55 -13.28 6.57 -13.00
C PHE A 55 -13.81 5.28 -12.41
N ASP A 56 -13.69 4.20 -13.18
CA ASP A 56 -14.01 2.83 -12.78
C ASP A 56 -13.39 2.53 -11.39
N PRO A 57 -14.10 1.90 -10.43
CA PRO A 57 -13.58 1.60 -9.08
C PRO A 57 -12.23 0.87 -9.08
N VAL A 58 -11.93 0.08 -10.13
CA VAL A 58 -10.62 -0.57 -10.31
C VAL A 58 -9.49 0.46 -10.51
N GLN A 59 -9.79 1.66 -11.00
CA GLN A 59 -8.81 2.73 -11.21
C GLN A 59 -8.62 3.61 -9.98
N GLN A 60 -9.55 3.58 -9.01
CA GLN A 60 -9.44 4.40 -7.81
C GLN A 60 -8.67 3.66 -6.71
N VAL A 61 -7.44 4.11 -6.44
CA VAL A 61 -6.69 3.71 -5.25
C VAL A 61 -7.42 4.24 -4.02
N ARG A 62 -8.05 3.33 -3.27
CA ARG A 62 -8.73 3.62 -2.01
C ARG A 62 -7.76 4.00 -0.91
N ALA A 63 -6.66 3.24 -0.83
CA ALA A 63 -5.61 3.46 0.15
C ALA A 63 -4.23 3.17 -0.44
N ARG A 64 -3.25 3.99 -0.05
CA ARG A 64 -1.84 3.82 -0.38
C ARG A 64 -1.05 3.68 0.91
N LEU A 65 -0.33 2.57 1.03
CA LEU A 65 0.51 2.24 2.16
C LEU A 65 1.97 2.29 1.71
N GLU A 66 2.74 3.26 2.21
CA GLU A 66 4.11 3.52 1.81
C GLU A 66 5.09 3.16 2.93
N LEU A 67 6.08 2.34 2.63
CA LEU A 67 7.15 1.94 3.53
C LEU A 67 8.48 2.62 3.15
N LYS A 68 9.09 3.29 4.12
CA LYS A 68 10.41 3.93 4.00
C LYS A 68 11.30 3.47 5.14
N GLY A 69 12.49 2.95 4.84
CA GLY A 69 13.41 2.49 5.88
C GLY A 69 14.90 2.64 5.56
N PRO A 70 15.76 2.00 6.39
CA PRO A 70 17.17 1.74 6.13
C PRO A 70 17.40 1.00 4.79
N GLY A 71 18.66 0.83 4.37
CA GLY A 71 18.98 0.04 3.17
C GLY A 71 18.37 0.57 1.86
N ARG A 72 18.00 1.85 1.81
CA ARG A 72 17.23 2.46 0.69
C ARG A 72 15.84 1.85 0.47
N VAL A 73 15.26 1.16 1.45
CA VAL A 73 13.90 0.60 1.37
C VAL A 73 12.90 1.71 1.05
N ARG A 74 12.28 1.61 -0.12
CA ARG A 74 11.21 2.48 -0.61
C ARG A 74 10.25 1.59 -1.37
N ALA A 75 9.10 1.35 -0.78
CA ALA A 75 8.13 0.41 -1.32
C ALA A 75 6.74 0.74 -0.80
N GLY A 76 5.75 -0.01 -1.25
CA GLY A 76 4.39 0.14 -0.75
C GLY A 76 3.41 -0.81 -1.42
N VAL A 77 2.16 -0.67 -1.01
CA VAL A 77 1.01 -1.34 -1.62
C VAL A 77 -0.09 -0.33 -1.85
N ASP A 78 -0.65 -0.35 -3.04
CA ASP A 78 -1.88 0.37 -3.38
C ASP A 78 -3.05 -0.62 -3.27
N VAL A 79 -4.08 -0.26 -2.50
CA VAL A 79 -5.34 -1.00 -2.36
C VAL A 79 -6.42 -0.26 -3.13
N ARG A 80 -7.10 -0.97 -4.02
CA ARG A 80 -8.13 -0.45 -4.93
C ARG A 80 -9.53 -0.58 -4.31
N GLY A 81 -10.52 0.06 -4.94
CA GLY A 81 -11.90 0.08 -4.44
C GLY A 81 -12.60 -1.29 -4.43
N ASP A 82 -12.14 -2.21 -5.27
CA ASP A 82 -12.60 -3.61 -5.37
C ASP A 82 -11.89 -4.56 -4.38
N GLY A 83 -11.01 -4.03 -3.53
CA GLY A 83 -10.23 -4.80 -2.56
C GLY A 83 -8.97 -5.44 -3.14
N SER A 84 -8.71 -5.31 -4.45
CA SER A 84 -7.45 -5.77 -5.03
C SER A 84 -6.27 -4.91 -4.55
N ALA A 85 -5.09 -5.51 -4.51
CA ALA A 85 -3.87 -4.89 -3.98
C ALA A 85 -2.71 -5.06 -4.95
N GLU A 86 -1.89 -4.01 -5.09
CA GLU A 86 -0.71 -4.00 -5.96
C GLU A 86 0.53 -3.53 -5.19
N ALA A 87 1.52 -4.41 -5.09
CA ALA A 87 2.81 -4.08 -4.48
C ALA A 87 3.75 -3.39 -5.46
N TYR A 88 4.54 -2.45 -4.96
CA TYR A 88 5.57 -1.77 -5.73
C TYR A 88 6.82 -1.47 -4.91
N THR A 89 7.94 -1.30 -5.61
CA THR A 89 9.20 -0.77 -5.07
C THR A 89 9.62 0.52 -5.78
N GLY A 90 10.53 1.27 -5.19
CA GLY A 90 11.11 2.48 -5.75
C GLY A 90 10.60 3.78 -5.13
N ARG A 91 11.35 4.85 -5.37
CA ARG A 91 11.10 6.20 -4.83
C ARG A 91 10.55 7.18 -5.87
N VAL A 92 11.21 7.22 -7.03
CA VAL A 92 10.95 8.22 -8.09
C VAL A 92 10.16 7.59 -9.23
N ARG A 93 10.57 6.40 -9.65
CA ARG A 93 9.79 5.54 -10.55
C ARG A 93 9.39 4.31 -9.75
N ARG A 94 8.09 4.12 -9.59
CA ARG A 94 7.54 2.93 -8.96
C ARG A 94 7.61 1.79 -9.95
N ARG A 95 8.07 0.64 -9.49
CA ARG A 95 8.10 -0.61 -10.25
C ARG A 95 7.18 -1.58 -9.54
N LEU A 96 6.17 -2.07 -10.24
CA LEU A 96 5.30 -3.11 -9.70
C LEU A 96 6.14 -4.34 -9.37
N VAL A 97 5.84 -4.95 -8.23
CA VAL A 97 6.41 -6.25 -7.86
C VAL A 97 5.78 -7.29 -8.78
N GLN A 98 6.62 -8.05 -9.49
CA GLN A 98 6.15 -9.19 -10.26
C GLN A 98 5.77 -10.31 -9.28
N LEU A 99 4.51 -10.73 -9.35
CA LEU A 99 3.95 -11.79 -8.52
C LEU A 99 4.12 -13.14 -9.22
N ALA A 100 4.49 -14.17 -8.46
CA ALA A 100 4.39 -15.54 -8.91
C ALA A 100 2.90 -15.97 -9.03
N PRO A 101 2.58 -17.04 -9.78
CA PRO A 101 1.21 -17.56 -9.85
C PRO A 101 0.66 -17.87 -8.45
N GLY A 102 -0.48 -17.27 -8.09
CA GLY A 102 -1.12 -17.41 -6.78
C GLY A 102 -0.48 -16.60 -5.65
N GLU A 103 0.56 -15.81 -5.92
CA GLU A 103 1.22 -14.97 -4.91
C GLU A 103 0.40 -13.70 -4.63
N SER A 104 0.21 -13.37 -3.35
CA SER A 104 -0.43 -12.12 -2.97
C SER A 104 0.53 -10.93 -3.09
N ALA A 105 -0.01 -9.72 -3.24
CA ALA A 105 0.80 -8.49 -3.20
C ALA A 105 1.63 -8.37 -1.92
N TRP A 106 1.09 -8.82 -0.78
CA TRP A 106 1.77 -8.79 0.52
C TRP A 106 2.98 -9.73 0.56
N SER A 107 2.79 -10.97 0.11
CA SER A 107 3.84 -11.99 0.03
C SER A 107 4.94 -11.59 -0.96
N GLY A 108 4.56 -11.09 -2.14
CA GLY A 108 5.51 -10.61 -3.15
C GLY A 108 6.34 -9.43 -2.66
N LEU A 109 5.72 -8.49 -1.94
CA LEU A 109 6.45 -7.38 -1.35
C LEU A 109 7.46 -7.85 -0.30
N ARG A 110 7.06 -8.78 0.58
CA ARG A 110 7.93 -9.34 1.61
C ARG A 110 9.15 -10.03 0.99
N ARG A 111 8.93 -10.90 -0.01
CA ARG A 111 10.00 -11.56 -0.77
C ARG A 111 11.01 -10.60 -1.41
N VAL A 112 10.54 -9.45 -1.91
CA VAL A 112 11.44 -8.47 -2.56
C VAL A 112 12.25 -7.66 -1.55
N LEU A 113 11.72 -7.44 -0.34
CA LEU A 113 12.36 -6.61 0.68
C LEU A 113 13.19 -7.38 1.70
N ASP A 114 12.89 -8.66 1.88
CA ASP A 114 13.57 -9.60 2.77
C ASP A 114 13.83 -10.92 2.01
N PRO A 115 14.84 -10.95 1.12
CA PRO A 115 15.13 -12.08 0.24
C PRO A 115 15.83 -13.25 0.93
#